data_AF-A0A8N5I3P1-F1
#
_entry.id   AF-A0A8N5I3P1-F1
#
_cell.length_a   1.000
_cell.length_b   1.000
_cell.length_c   1.000
_cell.angle_alpha   90.00
_cell.angle_beta   90.00
_cell.angle_gamma   90.00
#
_symmetry.space_group_name_H-M   'P 1'
#
loop_
_entity.id
_entity.type
_entity.pdbx_description
1 polymer ?
#
loop_
_entity_poly.entity_id
_entity_poly.type
_entity_poly.pdbx_seq_one_letter_code
_entity_poly.pdbx_strand_id
1 'polypeptide(L)'
;MMFYRSYQSYCHRLQHDMYFLTSTSRLNEQVVDKIVLQLNRVYPQILTNEEAEKFRNPKASLHTRLSDLLKHLQKKGDRHCQEFYRALQINAEQLFNDLPSRKILNLKDKGLDQPHAATEVAEICLCSPVQCEDFPVGISRKDISSSKGHAG
;
A
#
# COMPACT_ATOMS: atom_id res chain seq x y z
N MET A 1 -11.96 -26.75 14.62
CA MET A 1 -11.80 -25.28 14.53
C MET A 1 -11.08 -24.97 13.22
N MET A 2 -11.80 -24.44 12.24
CA MET A 2 -11.19 -24.04 10.96
C MET A 2 -10.38 -22.76 11.20
N PHE A 3 -9.06 -22.85 11.04
CA PHE A 3 -8.22 -21.69 10.85
C PHE A 3 -8.62 -21.05 9.51
N TYR A 4 -9.51 -20.07 9.55
CA TYR A 4 -9.67 -19.16 8.42
C TYR A 4 -8.32 -18.47 8.24
N ARG A 5 -7.50 -18.96 7.29
CA ARG A 5 -6.39 -18.19 6.74
C ARG A 5 -6.98 -16.85 6.33
N SER A 6 -6.71 -15.80 7.12
CA SER A 6 -7.03 -14.43 6.72
C SER A 6 -6.15 -14.12 5.52
N TYR A 7 -6.69 -14.38 4.32
CA TYR A 7 -6.10 -13.93 3.08
C TYR A 7 -6.18 -12.41 3.09
N GLN A 8 -5.11 -11.75 3.53
CA GLN A 8 -5.03 -10.30 3.41
C GLN A 8 -5.06 -9.97 1.92
N SER A 9 -5.99 -9.10 1.52
CA SER A 9 -6.09 -8.63 0.15
C SER A 9 -4.77 -7.97 -0.28
N TYR A 10 -4.45 -8.04 -1.56
CA TYR A 10 -3.26 -7.38 -2.09
C TYR A 10 -3.30 -5.87 -1.84
N CYS A 11 -4.46 -5.23 -1.89
CA CYS A 11 -4.55 -3.80 -1.57
C CYS A 11 -4.31 -3.51 -0.08
N HIS A 12 -4.75 -4.38 0.84
CA HIS A 12 -4.42 -4.21 2.26
C HIS A 12 -2.91 -4.34 2.50
N ARG A 13 -2.27 -5.30 1.84
CA ARG A 13 -0.80 -5.43 1.87
C ARG A 13 -0.13 -4.19 1.28
N LEU A 14 -0.65 -3.67 0.17
CA LEU A 14 -0.09 -2.49 -0.51
C LEU A 14 -0.19 -1.23 0.33
N GLN A 15 -1.28 -1.07 1.08
CA GLN A 15 -1.43 0.00 2.05
C GLN A 15 -0.35 -0.06 3.13
N HIS A 16 -0.06 -1.26 3.65
CA HIS A 16 0.98 -1.48 4.65
C HIS A 16 2.39 -1.23 4.09
N ASP A 17 2.66 -1.74 2.88
CA ASP A 17 3.97 -1.61 2.24
C ASP A 17 4.22 -0.21 1.64
N MET A 18 3.19 0.66 1.57
CA MET A 18 3.27 1.96 0.90
C MET A 18 4.40 2.83 1.45
N TYR A 19 4.50 2.96 2.78
CA TYR A 19 5.55 3.75 3.41
C TYR A 19 6.95 3.20 3.10
N PHE A 20 7.10 1.87 3.13
CA PHE A 20 8.36 1.21 2.80
C PHE A 20 8.75 1.45 1.33
N LEU A 21 7.79 1.37 0.41
CA LEU A 21 8.03 1.56 -1.02
C LEU A 21 8.35 3.01 -1.38
N THR A 22 7.70 3.98 -0.73
CA THR A 22 7.92 5.42 -0.99
C THR A 22 9.09 6.02 -0.20
N SER A 23 9.65 5.29 0.77
CA SER A 23 10.85 5.73 1.49
C SER A 23 12.02 5.98 0.53
N THR A 24 12.79 7.05 0.80
CA THR A 24 13.90 7.49 -0.05
C THR A 24 14.86 6.34 -0.38
N SER A 25 15.27 6.25 -1.65
CA SER A 25 16.25 5.29 -2.18
C SER A 25 15.79 3.83 -2.29
N ARG A 26 14.52 3.48 -2.01
CA ARG A 26 14.02 2.11 -2.17
C ARG A 26 13.70 1.75 -3.62
N LEU A 27 13.08 2.68 -4.33
CA LEU A 27 12.81 2.59 -5.75
C LEU A 27 13.49 3.74 -6.48
N ASN A 28 14.13 3.43 -7.60
CA ASN A 28 14.73 4.43 -8.48
C ASN A 28 13.82 4.69 -9.69
N GLU A 29 14.08 5.81 -10.38
CA GLU A 29 13.32 6.26 -11.54
C GLU A 29 13.14 5.16 -12.59
N GLN A 30 14.23 4.45 -12.92
CA GLN A 30 14.26 3.42 -13.95
C GLN A 30 13.38 2.21 -13.59
N VAL A 31 13.38 1.79 -12.32
CA VAL A 31 12.56 0.68 -11.86
C VAL A 31 11.08 1.07 -11.86
N VAL A 32 10.73 2.28 -11.41
CA VAL A 32 9.35 2.76 -11.44
C VAL A 32 8.84 2.84 -12.88
N ASP A 33 9.64 3.36 -13.81
CA ASP A 33 9.32 3.40 -15.23
C ASP A 33 9.04 2.01 -15.81
N LYS A 34 9.89 1.02 -15.48
CA LYS A 34 9.68 -0.37 -15.88
C LYS A 34 8.42 -0.97 -15.27
N ILE A 35 8.14 -0.71 -14.00
CA ILE A 35 6.90 -1.17 -13.34
C ILE A 35 5.68 -0.58 -14.05
N VAL A 36 5.66 0.73 -14.30
CA VAL A 36 4.54 1.39 -15.00
C VAL A 36 4.35 0.79 -16.40
N LEU A 37 5.46 0.54 -17.13
CA LEU A 37 5.40 -0.10 -18.43
C LEU A 37 4.87 -1.53 -18.37
N GLN A 38 5.28 -2.34 -17.39
CA GLN A 38 4.75 -3.70 -17.21
C GLN A 38 3.23 -3.66 -17.00
N LEU A 39 2.75 -2.76 -16.14
CA LEU A 39 1.33 -2.60 -15.87
C LEU A 39 0.53 -2.07 -17.07
N ASN A 40 1.17 -1.34 -17.98
CA ASN A 40 0.54 -0.82 -19.18
C ASN A 40 0.55 -1.81 -20.36
N ARG A 41 1.58 -2.64 -20.51
CA ARG A 41 1.80 -3.43 -21.73
C ARG A 41 1.51 -4.91 -21.57
N VAL A 42 1.55 -5.46 -20.36
CA VAL A 42 1.31 -6.89 -20.13
C VAL A 42 -0.17 -7.15 -19.91
N TYR A 43 -0.67 -8.28 -20.42
CA TYR A 43 -2.03 -8.73 -20.13
C TYR A 43 -2.11 -9.36 -18.73
N PRO A 44 -3.10 -8.99 -17.90
CA PRO A 44 -4.13 -7.98 -18.17
C PRO A 44 -3.57 -6.55 -18.06
N GLN A 45 -3.96 -5.68 -18.98
CA GLN A 45 -3.56 -4.27 -18.94
C GLN A 45 -4.20 -3.60 -17.72
N ILE A 46 -3.37 -3.09 -16.82
CA ILE A 46 -3.76 -2.46 -15.56
C ILE A 46 -3.83 -0.95 -15.68
N LEU A 47 -2.90 -0.36 -16.43
CA LEU A 47 -2.85 1.08 -16.70
C LEU A 47 -3.15 1.35 -18.16
N THR A 48 -4.02 2.34 -18.42
CA THR A 48 -4.18 2.88 -19.77
C THR A 48 -2.89 3.58 -20.23
N ASN A 49 -2.78 3.87 -21.52
CA ASN A 49 -1.63 4.62 -22.05
C ASN A 49 -1.52 6.01 -21.39
N GLU A 50 -2.65 6.69 -21.19
CA GLU A 50 -2.71 8.01 -20.54
C GLU A 50 -2.26 7.94 -19.06
N GLU A 51 -2.72 6.93 -18.32
CA GLU A 51 -2.31 6.70 -16.93
C GLU A 51 -0.80 6.41 -16.86
N ALA A 52 -0.28 5.60 -17.78
CA ALA A 52 1.13 5.27 -17.85
C ALA A 52 2.01 6.49 -18.16
N GLU A 53 1.62 7.32 -19.13
CA GLU A 53 2.31 8.58 -19.45
C GLU A 53 2.34 9.52 -18.24
N LYS A 54 1.22 9.63 -17.51
CA LYS A 54 1.13 10.44 -16.29
C LYS A 54 2.13 9.99 -15.22
N PHE A 55 2.19 8.69 -14.93
CA PHE A 55 3.06 8.15 -13.87
C PHE A 55 4.56 8.10 -14.24
N ARG A 56 4.89 8.35 -15.52
CA ARG A 56 6.26 8.46 -16.01
C ARG A 56 6.68 9.89 -16.34
N ASN A 57 5.86 10.89 -16.00
CA ASN A 57 6.15 12.28 -16.32
C ASN A 57 7.38 12.80 -15.53
N PRO A 58 8.51 13.09 -16.18
CA PRO A 58 9.73 13.52 -15.48
C PRO A 58 9.61 14.89 -14.80
N LYS A 59 8.56 15.67 -15.13
CA LYS A 59 8.29 16.97 -14.50
C LYS A 59 7.82 16.85 -13.04
N ALA A 60 7.32 15.69 -12.63
CA ALA A 60 6.89 15.43 -11.27
C ALA A 60 7.93 14.58 -10.52
N SER A 61 8.07 14.84 -9.21
CA SER A 61 9.00 14.08 -8.37
C SER A 61 8.67 12.58 -8.38
N LEU A 62 9.71 11.74 -8.30
CA LEU A 62 9.56 10.28 -8.24
C LEU A 62 8.65 9.86 -7.08
N HIS A 63 8.84 10.46 -5.91
CA HIS A 63 8.05 10.18 -4.72
C HIS A 63 6.56 10.47 -4.95
N THR A 64 6.22 11.63 -5.52
CA THR A 64 4.84 12.00 -5.84
C THR A 64 4.21 11.01 -6.83
N ARG A 65 4.90 10.72 -7.94
CA ARG A 65 4.38 9.80 -8.96
C ARG A 65 4.19 8.39 -8.43
N LEU A 66 5.12 7.90 -7.62
CA LEU A 66 5.02 6.59 -6.99
C LEU A 66 3.86 6.55 -5.99
N SER A 67 3.73 7.54 -5.11
CA SER A 67 2.60 7.61 -4.16
C SER A 67 1.26 7.65 -4.88
N ASP A 68 1.14 8.45 -5.93
CA ASP A 68 -0.08 8.56 -6.73
C ASP A 68 -0.41 7.27 -7.47
N LEU A 69 0.60 6.58 -8.03
CA LEU A 69 0.44 5.27 -8.65
C LEU A 69 -0.12 4.26 -7.63
N LEU A 70 0.47 4.17 -6.44
CA LEU A 70 0.04 3.22 -5.41
C LEU A 70 -1.39 3.49 -4.93
N LYS A 71 -1.76 4.76 -4.74
CA LYS A 71 -3.14 5.15 -4.40
C LYS A 71 -4.12 4.83 -5.52
N HIS A 72 -3.72 5.07 -6.76
CA HIS A 72 -4.54 4.79 -7.93
C HIS A 72 -4.86 3.30 -8.06
N LEU A 73 -3.86 2.43 -7.89
CA LEU A 73 -4.02 0.97 -7.93
C LEU A 73 -4.95 0.48 -6.81
N GLN A 74 -4.79 1.00 -5.59
CA GLN A 74 -5.67 0.68 -4.45
C GLN A 74 -7.13 1.04 -4.74
N LYS A 75 -7.37 2.21 -5.36
CA LYS A 75 -8.72 2.66 -5.71
C LYS A 75 -9.37 1.79 -6.79
N LYS A 76 -8.59 1.23 -7.72
CA LYS A 76 -9.09 0.35 -8.80
C LYS A 76 -9.41 -1.07 -8.31
N GLY A 77 -8.78 -1.51 -7.22
CA GLY A 77 -9.13 -2.75 -6.52
C GLY A 77 -8.06 -3.84 -6.61
N ASP A 78 -8.38 -4.98 -5.99
CA ASP A 78 -7.37 -5.96 -5.57
C ASP A 78 -6.51 -6.54 -6.69
N ARG A 79 -7.11 -6.75 -7.87
CA ARG A 79 -6.40 -7.21 -9.07
C ARG A 79 -5.29 -6.26 -9.50
N HIS A 80 -5.48 -4.95 -9.37
CA HIS A 80 -4.48 -3.95 -9.74
C HIS A 80 -3.32 -3.96 -8.75
N CYS A 81 -3.63 -4.09 -7.46
CA CYS A 81 -2.64 -4.27 -6.40
C CYS A 81 -1.82 -5.57 -6.59
N GLN A 82 -2.47 -6.67 -6.99
CA GLN A 82 -1.80 -7.94 -7.29
C GLN A 82 -0.78 -7.81 -8.43
N GLU A 83 -1.19 -7.24 -9.56
CA GLU A 83 -0.30 -7.09 -10.71
C GLU A 83 0.84 -6.11 -10.43
N PHE A 84 0.64 -5.12 -9.54
CA PHE A 84 1.76 -4.32 -9.05
C PHE A 84 2.82 -5.16 -8.34
N TYR A 85 2.42 -6.08 -7.46
CA TYR A 85 3.39 -6.98 -6.82
C TYR A 85 4.10 -7.88 -7.83
N ARG A 86 3.40 -8.34 -8.86
CA ARG A 86 4.00 -9.10 -9.95
C ARG A 86 5.03 -8.28 -10.73
N ALA A 87 4.69 -7.03 -11.09
CA ALA A 87 5.61 -6.11 -11.76
C ALA A 87 6.82 -5.76 -10.87
N LEU A 88 6.59 -5.56 -9.57
CA LEU A 88 7.63 -5.28 -8.58
C LEU A 88 8.59 -6.46 -8.46
N GLN A 89 8.07 -7.69 -8.36
CA GLN A 89 8.88 -8.91 -8.30
C GLN A 89 9.80 -9.05 -9.52
N ILE A 90 9.29 -8.77 -10.73
CA ILE A 90 10.05 -8.89 -11.98
C ILE A 90 11.18 -7.83 -12.06
N ASN A 91 10.92 -6.60 -11.61
CA ASN A 91 11.84 -5.48 -11.82
C ASN A 91 12.73 -5.16 -10.61
N ALA A 92 12.36 -5.62 -9.42
CA ALA A 92 13.04 -5.34 -8.16
C ALA A 92 12.83 -6.50 -7.16
N GLU A 93 13.22 -7.71 -7.57
CA GLU A 93 13.02 -8.93 -6.79
C GLU A 93 13.54 -8.83 -5.35
N GLN A 94 14.73 -8.26 -5.14
CA GLN A 94 15.31 -8.10 -3.80
C GLN A 94 14.40 -7.24 -2.90
N LEU A 95 13.95 -6.09 -3.41
CA LEU A 95 13.03 -5.21 -2.68
C LEU A 95 11.69 -5.89 -2.42
N PHE A 96 11.18 -6.67 -3.39
CA PHE A 96 9.96 -7.44 -3.24
C PHE A 96 10.07 -8.49 -2.13
N ASN A 97 11.22 -9.15 -1.99
CA ASN A 97 11.47 -10.10 -0.91
C ASN A 97 11.59 -9.43 0.47
N ASP A 98 12.02 -8.16 0.50
CA ASP A 98 12.17 -7.39 1.73
C ASP A 98 10.90 -6.71 2.24
N LEU A 99 9.80 -6.80 1.50
CA LEU A 99 8.53 -6.18 1.86
C LEU A 99 8.03 -6.61 3.26
N PRO A 100 7.62 -5.66 4.11
CA PRO A 100 7.02 -5.95 5.42
C PRO A 100 5.86 -6.94 5.33
N SER A 101 4.96 -6.78 4.36
CA SER A 101 3.81 -7.68 4.17
C SER A 101 4.23 -9.14 3.88
N ARG A 102 5.40 -9.38 3.29
CA ARG A 102 5.91 -10.76 3.05
C ARG A 102 6.56 -11.36 4.29
N LYS A 103 7.23 -10.57 5.13
CA LYS A 103 7.84 -11.05 6.37
C LYS A 103 6.76 -11.51 7.36
N ILE A 104 5.65 -10.78 7.44
CA ILE A 104 4.50 -11.13 8.29
C ILE A 104 3.84 -12.44 7.82
N LEU A 105 3.70 -12.65 6.51
CA LEU A 105 3.14 -13.90 5.96
C LEU A 105 4.04 -15.12 6.25
N ASN A 106 5.36 -14.97 6.14
CA ASN A 106 6.32 -16.05 6.42
C ASN A 106 6.35 -16.45 7.92
N LEU A 107 6.17 -15.49 8.83
CA LEU A 107 6.10 -15.79 10.28
C LEU A 107 4.84 -16.59 10.63
N LYS A 108 3.72 -16.29 9.96
CA LYS A 108 2.45 -17.01 10.14
C LYS A 108 2.47 -18.41 9.52
N ASP A 109 3.19 -18.61 8.43
CA ASP A 109 3.32 -19.92 7.77
C ASP A 109 4.22 -20.89 8.56
N LYS A 110 5.23 -20.38 9.28
CA LYS A 110 6.15 -21.19 10.09
C LYS A 110 5.60 -21.64 11.46
N GLY A 111 4.35 -21.31 11.80
CA GLY A 111 3.71 -21.82 13.02
C GLY A 111 4.49 -21.56 14.31
N LEU A 112 5.23 -20.44 14.39
CA LEU A 112 5.95 -20.04 15.60
C LEU A 112 4.95 -19.45 16.61
N ASP A 113 4.22 -20.34 17.27
CA ASP A 113 3.50 -20.06 18.52
C ASP A 113 4.53 -20.02 19.67
N GLN A 114 5.40 -19.01 19.67
CA GLN A 114 6.28 -18.72 20.81
C GLN A 114 6.03 -17.30 21.31
N PRO A 115 5.50 -17.12 22.54
CA PRO A 115 5.15 -15.81 23.09
C PRO A 115 6.37 -14.97 23.52
N HIS A 116 7.60 -15.38 23.19
CA HIS A 116 8.82 -14.68 23.61
C HIS A 116 9.44 -13.76 22.57
N ALA A 117 8.90 -13.69 21.35
CA ALA A 117 9.32 -12.73 20.32
C ALA A 117 8.24 -11.68 19.98
N ALA A 118 7.21 -11.56 20.82
CA ALA A 118 6.12 -10.59 20.62
C ALA A 118 6.52 -9.13 20.92
N THR A 119 7.73 -8.88 21.41
CA THR A 119 8.21 -7.53 21.75
C THR A 119 8.82 -6.78 20.56
N GLU A 120 9.33 -7.46 19.52
CA GLU A 120 9.95 -6.78 18.36
C GLU A 120 9.06 -6.74 17.10
N VAL A 121 8.00 -7.53 17.02
CA VAL A 121 7.08 -7.52 15.84
C VAL A 121 5.92 -6.52 15.97
N ALA A 122 5.67 -6.00 17.16
CA ALA A 122 4.74 -4.89 17.35
C ALA A 122 5.28 -3.56 16.77
N GLU A 123 6.60 -3.40 16.64
CA GLU A 123 7.20 -2.20 16.05
C GLU A 123 7.08 -2.13 14.52
N ILE A 124 7.06 -3.27 13.83
CA ILE A 124 6.85 -3.29 12.36
C ILE A 124 5.39 -2.96 12.02
N CYS A 125 4.48 -3.11 12.98
CA CYS A 125 3.07 -2.79 12.86
C CYS A 125 2.70 -1.39 13.40
N LEU A 126 3.67 -0.50 13.62
CA LEU A 126 3.40 0.90 13.94
C LEU A 126 3.20 1.71 12.66
N CYS A 127 2.01 1.60 12.08
CA CYS A 127 1.40 2.84 11.61
C CYS A 127 1.12 3.65 12.88
N SER A 128 2.07 4.49 13.31
CA SER A 128 1.76 5.54 14.28
C SER A 128 0.54 6.31 13.75
N PRO A 129 -0.50 6.58 14.55
CA PRO A 129 -1.73 7.27 14.11
C PRO A 129 -1.54 8.73 13.63
N VAL A 130 -0.33 9.16 13.29
CA VAL A 130 0.05 10.59 13.35
C VAL A 130 0.22 11.27 11.98
N GLN A 131 0.14 10.57 10.85
CA GLN A 131 0.24 11.24 9.53
C GLN A 131 -0.80 10.77 8.52
N CYS A 132 -2.07 10.87 8.92
CA CYS A 132 -3.20 11.00 7.98
C CYS A 132 -3.82 12.42 8.10
N GLU A 133 -2.99 13.46 8.20
CA GLU A 133 -3.46 14.86 8.22
C GLU A 133 -2.79 15.60 7.06
N ASP A 134 -3.22 15.35 5.82
CA ASP A 134 -3.22 16.37 4.76
C ASP A 134 -4.04 15.90 3.55
N PHE A 135 -5.37 15.97 3.67
CA PHE A 135 -6.25 16.14 2.52
C PHE A 135 -7.41 17.04 2.94
N PRO A 136 -7.56 18.25 2.37
CA PRO A 136 -8.69 19.09 2.66
C PRO A 136 -9.91 18.50 1.94
N VAL A 137 -10.76 17.78 2.66
CA VAL A 137 -12.12 17.52 2.19
C VAL A 137 -13.08 18.42 2.97
N GLY A 138 -13.27 19.61 2.41
CA GLY A 138 -14.37 20.48 2.80
C GLY A 138 -15.69 19.81 2.47
N ILE A 139 -16.39 19.30 3.49
CA ILE A 139 -17.85 19.18 3.49
C ILE A 139 -18.33 19.61 4.88
N SER A 140 -18.93 20.80 4.92
CA SER A 140 -19.53 21.41 6.10
C SER A 140 -20.75 20.60 6.55
N ARG A 141 -20.74 20.07 7.78
CA ARG A 141 -21.94 19.49 8.39
C ARG A 141 -22.84 20.63 8.87
N LYS A 142 -23.86 20.89 8.06
CA LYS A 142 -25.12 21.53 8.45
C LYS A 142 -25.62 20.96 9.77
N ASP A 143 -26.15 21.89 10.55
CA ASP A 143 -27.01 21.79 11.71
C ASP A 143 -27.72 20.44 11.90
N ILE A 144 -27.38 19.74 12.98
CA ILE A 144 -28.32 18.82 13.65
C ILE A 144 -28.43 19.30 15.09
N SER A 145 -29.60 19.88 15.36
CA SER A 145 -30.08 20.34 16.64
C SER A 145 -30.57 19.20 17.52
N SER A 146 -30.44 19.42 18.84
CA SER A 146 -31.40 19.06 19.89
C SER A 146 -31.55 17.58 20.33
N SER A 147 -31.06 17.25 21.54
CA SER A 147 -31.93 17.04 22.73
C SER A 147 -31.25 16.31 23.91
N LYS A 148 -31.38 16.95 25.10
CA LYS A 148 -31.73 16.44 26.45
C LYS A 148 -30.82 15.54 27.32
N GLY A 149 -30.75 15.94 28.61
CA GLY A 149 -30.50 15.13 29.82
C GLY A 149 -29.38 15.71 30.70
N HIS A 150 -29.60 16.60 31.69
CA HIS A 150 -30.19 16.47 33.04
C HIS A 150 -29.32 15.73 34.09
N ALA A 151 -29.21 16.37 35.26
CA ALA A 151 -28.75 15.95 36.60
C ALA A 151 -27.24 16.03 36.93
N GLY A 152 -26.95 16.78 38.01
CA GLY A 152 -25.66 16.93 38.69
C GLY A 152 -25.56 18.26 39.40
#